data_AF-A0A3B3CH44-F1
#
_entry.id   AF-A0A3B3CH44-F1
#
_cell.length_a   1.000
_cell.length_b   1.000
_cell.length_c   1.000
_cell.angle_alpha   90.00
_cell.angle_beta   90.00
_cell.angle_gamma   90.00
#
_symmetry.space_group_name_H-M   'P 1'
#
loop_
_entity.id
_entity.type
_entity.pdbx_description
1 polymer ?
#
loop_
_entity_poly.entity_id
_entity_poly.type
_entity_poly.pdbx_seq_one_letter_code
_entity_poly.pdbx_strand_id
1 'polypeptide(L)'
;MKFTYRGVDLDQLLDMSYEQLMQLYCARQRRRLNRGLRRKQQTLLKRLRKAKKEAPPMEKPEVVKTHLRDMIILPEMVGSMVGVYNGKTFNQVEIKPEMCGHYLGEFSITYKPVKHGRPGIGSFPSFLQNQPPSVLLHSSPGYQTCPSPPHHLGFLHQHDH
;
A
#
# COMPACT_ATOMS: atom_id res chain seq x y z
N MET A 1 7.18 15.20 17.19
CA MET A 1 6.10 14.21 17.42
C MET A 1 6.75 12.88 17.71
N LYS A 2 6.43 12.24 18.83
CA LYS A 2 6.96 10.91 19.18
C LYS A 2 6.18 9.84 18.40
N PHE A 3 6.87 8.86 17.85
CA PHE A 3 6.22 7.75 17.16
C PHE A 3 5.58 6.81 18.17
N THR A 4 4.28 6.56 18.00
CA THR A 4 3.54 5.60 18.83
C THR A 4 2.80 4.63 17.91
N TYR A 5 2.99 3.33 18.11
CA TYR A 5 2.21 2.30 17.42
C TYR A 5 1.16 1.76 18.39
N ARG A 6 -0.12 2.02 18.09
CA ARG A 6 -1.27 1.59 18.93
C ARG A 6 -1.13 1.97 20.41
N GLY A 7 -0.58 3.16 20.68
CA GLY A 7 -0.36 3.67 22.04
C GLY A 7 0.92 3.16 22.71
N VAL A 8 1.78 2.45 21.99
CA VAL A 8 3.07 1.96 22.50
C VAL A 8 4.23 2.66 21.80
N ASP A 9 5.22 3.10 22.57
CA ASP A 9 6.43 3.74 22.07
C ASP A 9 7.37 2.75 21.35
N LEU A 10 8.29 3.27 20.53
CA LEU A 10 9.25 2.45 19.77
C LEU A 10 10.18 1.63 20.67
N ASP A 11 10.71 2.24 21.73
CA ASP A 11 11.64 1.58 22.64
C ASP A 11 10.94 0.42 23.36
N GLN A 12 9.70 0.66 23.79
CA GLN A 12 8.86 -0.38 24.39
C GLN A 12 8.53 -1.50 23.37
N LEU A 13 8.34 -1.20 22.09
CA LEU A 13 8.12 -2.21 21.04
C LEU A 13 9.34 -3.12 20.80
N LEU A 14 10.55 -2.63 21.09
CA LEU A 14 11.77 -3.41 20.94
C LEU A 14 11.99 -4.37 22.11
N ASP A 15 11.58 -3.97 23.32
CA ASP A 15 11.76 -4.76 24.54
C ASP A 15 10.64 -5.79 24.78
N MET A 16 9.48 -5.61 24.14
CA MET A 16 8.34 -6.53 24.29
C MET A 16 8.60 -7.92 23.70
N SER A 17 7.96 -8.92 24.32
CA SER A 17 8.01 -10.30 23.81
C SER A 17 7.19 -10.48 22.53
N TYR A 18 7.53 -11.52 21.77
CA TYR A 18 6.85 -11.82 20.51
C TYR A 18 5.34 -12.10 20.69
N GLU A 19 4.96 -12.71 21.80
CA GLU A 19 3.57 -13.01 22.12
C GLU A 19 2.73 -11.74 22.37
N GLN A 20 3.31 -10.77 23.08
CA GLN A 20 2.68 -9.47 23.30
C GLN A 20 2.55 -8.71 21.98
N LEU A 21 3.60 -8.71 21.16
CA LEU A 21 3.61 -8.09 19.84
C LEU A 21 2.52 -8.66 18.93
N MET A 22 2.27 -9.97 19.01
CA MET A 22 1.22 -10.64 18.24
C MET A 22 -0.20 -10.15 18.58
N GLN A 23 -0.46 -9.73 19.81
CA GLN A 23 -1.77 -9.18 20.19
C GLN A 23 -1.99 -7.77 19.67
N LEU A 24 -0.91 -7.00 19.50
CA LEU A 24 -0.95 -5.65 18.93
C LEU A 24 -1.10 -5.65 17.40
N TYR A 25 -0.71 -6.73 16.73
CA TYR A 25 -0.80 -6.82 15.27
C TYR A 25 -2.19 -7.18 14.75
N CYS A 26 -2.47 -6.77 13.51
CA CYS A 26 -3.69 -7.13 12.80
C CYS A 26 -3.77 -8.66 12.56
N ALA A 27 -4.99 -9.15 12.30
CA ALA A 27 -5.29 -10.58 12.21
C ALA A 27 -4.42 -11.36 11.22
N ARG A 28 -4.07 -10.76 10.07
CA ARG A 28 -3.25 -11.41 9.04
C ARG A 28 -1.82 -11.66 9.52
N GLN A 29 -1.21 -10.65 10.13
CA GLN A 29 0.13 -10.68 10.69
C GLN A 29 0.17 -11.70 11.83
N ARG A 30 -0.77 -11.62 12.78
CA ARG A 30 -0.91 -12.59 13.87
C ARG A 30 -1.02 -14.03 13.36
N ARG A 31 -1.85 -14.30 12.34
CA ARG A 31 -1.96 -15.62 11.71
C ARG A 31 -0.65 -16.09 11.10
N ARG A 32 0.13 -15.20 10.48
CA ARG A 32 1.43 -15.54 9.90
C ARG A 32 2.45 -15.88 10.98
N LEU A 33 2.47 -15.11 12.07
CA LEU A 33 3.37 -15.33 13.20
C LEU A 33 3.03 -16.61 13.96
N ASN A 34 1.74 -16.91 14.18
CA ASN A 34 1.26 -18.19 14.75
C ASN A 34 1.71 -19.41 13.94
N ARG A 35 1.80 -19.28 12.61
CA ARG A 35 2.30 -20.36 11.73
C ARG A 35 3.82 -20.49 11.76
N GLY A 36 4.52 -19.51 12.34
CA GLY A 36 5.97 -19.46 12.43
C GLY A 36 6.66 -18.90 11.18
N LEU A 37 7.83 -18.31 11.41
CA LEU A 37 8.74 -17.86 10.35
C LEU A 37 9.52 -19.04 9.78
N ARG A 38 9.51 -19.22 8.45
CA ARG A 38 10.29 -20.29 7.81
C ARG A 38 11.79 -19.96 7.83
N ARG A 39 12.62 -20.96 7.51
CA ARG A 39 14.10 -20.85 7.54
C ARG A 39 14.63 -19.64 6.76
N LYS A 40 14.06 -19.35 5.59
CA LYS A 40 14.48 -18.21 4.74
C LYS A 40 14.30 -16.86 5.45
N GLN A 41 13.17 -16.67 6.14
CA GLN A 41 12.89 -15.45 6.90
C GLN A 41 13.83 -15.31 8.10
N GLN A 42 14.12 -16.42 8.79
CA GLN A 42 15.09 -16.40 9.90
C GLN A 42 16.50 -16.03 9.42
N THR A 43 16.93 -16.53 8.27
CA THR A 43 18.22 -16.15 7.66
C THR A 43 18.27 -14.67 7.32
N LEU A 44 17.17 -14.10 6.81
CA LEU A 44 17.09 -12.66 6.54
C LEU A 44 17.25 -11.85 7.84
N LEU A 45 16.55 -12.23 8.90
CA LEU A 45 16.63 -11.54 10.20
C LEU A 45 18.06 -11.58 10.76
N LYS A 46 18.74 -12.73 10.66
CA LYS A 46 20.15 -12.87 11.05
C LYS A 46 21.07 -11.95 10.25
N ARG A 47 20.87 -11.85 8.94
CA ARG A 47 21.64 -10.93 8.07
C ARG A 47 21.43 -9.46 8.44
N LEU A 48 20.20 -9.08 8.76
CA LEU A 48 19.86 -7.72 9.16
C LEU A 48 20.47 -7.35 10.53
N ARG A 49 20.43 -8.27 11.49
CA ARG A 49 21.11 -8.10 12.79
C ARG A 49 22.62 -7.92 12.62
N LYS A 50 23.23 -8.69 11.71
CA LYS A 50 24.64 -8.56 11.36
C LYS A 50 24.94 -7.18 10.74
N ALA A 51 24.18 -6.77 9.72
CA ALA A 51 24.36 -5.49 9.05
C ALA A 51 24.18 -4.29 10.01
N LYS A 52 23.25 -4.36 10.96
CA LYS A 52 23.09 -3.35 12.01
C LYS A 52 24.28 -3.27 12.97
N LYS A 53 24.88 -4.42 13.31
CA LYS A 53 26.03 -4.47 14.22
C LYS A 53 27.31 -3.95 13.57
N GLU A 54 27.48 -4.17 12.27
CA GLU A 54 28.66 -3.76 11.50
C GLU A 54 28.59 -2.28 11.08
N ALA A 55 27.41 -1.66 11.15
CA ALA A 55 27.23 -0.27 10.77
C ALA A 55 27.90 0.69 11.77
N PRO A 56 28.61 1.73 11.29
CA PRO A 56 29.06 2.83 12.13
C PRO A 56 27.87 3.56 12.78
N PRO A 57 28.02 4.13 13.98
CA PRO A 57 26.92 4.75 14.73
C PRO A 57 26.28 6.00 14.06
N MET A 58 26.81 6.47 12.94
CA MET A 58 26.29 7.61 12.18
C MET A 58 25.94 7.27 10.73
N GLU A 59 26.30 6.09 10.24
CA GLU A 59 26.10 5.71 8.84
C GLU A 59 24.96 4.72 8.65
N LYS A 60 24.34 4.77 7.47
CA LYS A 60 23.26 3.85 7.11
C LYS A 60 23.83 2.43 6.95
N PRO A 61 23.16 1.40 7.49
CA PRO A 61 23.64 0.03 7.38
C PRO A 61 23.64 -0.46 5.93
N GLU A 62 24.46 -1.48 5.66
CA GLU A 62 24.56 -2.09 4.33
C GLU A 62 23.19 -2.60 3.83
N VAL A 63 22.91 -2.38 2.55
CA VAL A 63 21.65 -2.77 1.90
C VAL A 63 21.59 -4.29 1.76
N VAL A 64 20.73 -4.94 2.53
CA VAL A 64 20.49 -6.38 2.43
C VAL A 64 19.45 -6.68 1.35
N LYS A 65 19.88 -7.34 0.27
CA LYS A 65 19.00 -7.75 -0.84
C LYS A 65 18.16 -8.97 -0.49
N THR A 66 16.87 -8.94 -0.79
CA THR A 66 15.91 -10.02 -0.54
C THR A 66 14.88 -10.17 -1.65
N HIS A 67 14.44 -11.40 -1.87
CA HIS A 67 13.29 -11.73 -2.73
C HIS A 67 12.01 -11.98 -1.89
N LEU A 68 12.13 -11.97 -0.57
CA LEU A 68 11.04 -12.31 0.35
C LEU A 68 10.10 -11.11 0.52
N ARG A 69 9.14 -10.99 -0.40
CA ARG A 69 8.06 -9.99 -0.34
C ARG A 69 6.99 -10.32 0.71
N ASP A 70 6.95 -11.56 1.18
CA ASP A 70 6.00 -12.09 2.16
C ASP A 70 6.46 -11.90 3.63
N MET A 71 7.58 -11.22 3.84
CA MET A 71 8.10 -10.91 5.17
C MET A 71 7.36 -9.73 5.78
N ILE A 72 6.97 -9.87 7.05
CA ILE A 72 6.39 -8.80 7.87
C ILE A 72 7.52 -7.97 8.45
N ILE A 73 7.37 -6.65 8.44
CA ILE A 73 8.30 -5.73 9.09
C ILE A 73 8.11 -5.84 10.60
N LEU A 74 9.15 -6.33 11.27
CA LEU A 74 9.24 -6.40 12.73
C LEU A 74 9.90 -5.13 13.28
N PRO A 75 9.60 -4.72 14.52
CA PRO A 75 10.21 -3.54 15.14
C PRO A 75 11.75 -3.65 15.18
N GLU A 76 12.29 -4.86 15.34
CA GLU A 76 13.73 -5.12 15.27
C GLU A 76 14.41 -4.68 13.96
N MET A 77 13.65 -4.57 12.86
CA MET A 77 14.18 -4.21 11.53
C MET A 77 14.18 -2.71 11.27
N VAL A 78 13.64 -1.89 12.18
CA VAL A 78 13.57 -0.43 12.03
C VAL A 78 14.97 0.17 11.93
N GLY A 79 15.21 1.04 10.95
CA GLY A 79 16.53 1.62 10.67
C GLY A 79 17.45 0.73 9.82
N SER A 80 17.00 -0.45 9.38
CA SER A 80 17.74 -1.25 8.38
C SER A 80 17.42 -0.81 6.94
N MET A 81 18.40 -0.99 6.05
CA MET A 81 18.23 -0.82 4.61
C MET A 81 17.96 -2.18 3.95
N VAL A 82 16.81 -2.33 3.29
CA VAL A 82 16.39 -3.59 2.65
C VAL A 82 16.16 -3.37 1.16
N GLY A 83 16.85 -4.15 0.34
CA GLY A 83 16.63 -4.21 -1.11
C GLY A 83 15.54 -5.23 -1.43
N VAL A 84 14.31 -4.79 -1.72
CA VAL A 84 13.18 -5.67 -2.05
C VAL A 84 13.17 -5.93 -3.57
N TYR A 85 13.16 -7.20 -3.97
CA TYR A 85 13.09 -7.56 -5.38
C TYR A 85 11.69 -7.34 -5.96
N ASN A 86 11.65 -6.65 -7.10
CA ASN A 86 10.42 -6.23 -7.75
C ASN A 86 10.05 -7.07 -8.98
N GLY A 87 10.87 -8.06 -9.36
CA GLY A 87 10.74 -8.82 -10.61
C GLY A 87 11.75 -8.43 -11.69
N LYS A 88 12.39 -7.26 -11.55
CA LYS A 88 13.44 -6.78 -12.45
C LYS A 88 14.65 -6.19 -11.71
N THR A 89 14.40 -5.37 -10.70
CA THR A 89 15.43 -4.68 -9.92
C THR A 89 15.16 -4.82 -8.43
N PHE A 90 16.16 -4.48 -7.62
CA PHE A 90 16.03 -4.38 -6.16
C PHE A 90 15.76 -2.92 -5.80
N ASN A 91 14.56 -2.67 -5.28
CA ASN A 91 14.19 -1.36 -4.76
C ASN A 91 14.74 -1.23 -3.34
N GLN A 92 15.56 -0.21 -3.09
CA GLN A 92 16.09 0.06 -1.76
C GLN A 92 15.01 0.74 -0.92
N VAL A 93 14.66 0.11 0.20
CA VAL A 93 13.66 0.60 1.15
C VAL A 93 14.34 0.80 2.50
N GLU A 94 14.29 2.03 2.99
CA GLU A 94 14.68 2.38 4.36
C GLU A 94 13.49 2.12 5.29
N ILE A 95 13.68 1.21 6.26
CA ILE A 95 12.58 0.81 7.15
C ILE A 95 12.35 1.88 8.21
N LYS A 96 11.25 2.61 8.05
CA LYS A 96 10.75 3.57 9.05
C LYS A 96 9.89 2.87 10.11
N PRO A 97 9.79 3.41 11.33
CA PRO A 97 8.94 2.84 12.38
C PRO A 97 7.45 2.80 11.99
N GLU A 98 6.98 3.74 11.16
CA GLU A 98 5.62 3.78 10.61
C GLU A 98 5.25 2.57 9.75
N MET A 99 6.24 1.83 9.26
CA MET A 99 6.05 0.67 8.40
C MET A 99 5.89 -0.64 9.20
N CYS A 100 5.99 -0.60 10.53
CA CYS A 100 5.84 -1.78 11.37
C CYS A 100 4.49 -2.47 11.16
N GLY A 101 4.50 -3.79 10.99
CA GLY A 101 3.31 -4.60 10.72
C GLY A 101 2.92 -4.71 9.24
N HIS A 102 3.49 -3.92 8.34
CA HIS A 102 3.29 -4.07 6.89
C HIS A 102 4.17 -5.17 6.29
N TYR A 103 3.81 -5.64 5.09
CA TYR A 103 4.66 -6.55 4.32
C TYR A 103 5.69 -5.80 3.48
N LEU A 104 6.91 -6.33 3.38
CA LEU A 104 7.96 -5.75 2.51
C LEU A 104 7.50 -5.59 1.05
N GLY A 105 6.64 -6.50 0.58
CA GLY A 105 6.10 -6.46 -0.77
C GLY A 105 5.24 -5.24 -1.09
N GLU A 106 4.68 -4.55 -0.08
CA GLU A 106 3.82 -3.37 -0.25
C GLU A 106 4.64 -2.14 -0.68
N PHE A 107 5.92 -2.08 -0.31
CA PHE A 107 6.81 -0.96 -0.60
C PHE A 107 7.53 -1.08 -1.96
N SER A 108 7.31 -2.17 -2.69
CA SER A 108 7.91 -2.42 -4.00
C SER A 108 6.82 -2.68 -5.03
N ILE A 109 6.58 -1.69 -5.91
CA ILE A 109 5.52 -1.74 -6.94
C ILE A 109 5.97 -2.61 -8.12
N THR A 110 5.37 -3.78 -8.30
CA THR A 110 5.75 -4.79 -9.33
C THR A 110 5.63 -4.30 -10.77
N TYR A 111 4.81 -3.30 -11.03
CA TYR A 111 4.48 -2.84 -12.36
C TYR A 111 4.81 -1.35 -12.52
N LYS A 112 4.89 -0.91 -13.77
CA LYS A 112 4.97 0.52 -14.08
C LYS A 112 3.55 1.06 -14.21
N PRO A 113 3.14 2.09 -13.45
CA PRO A 113 1.82 2.66 -13.59
C PRO A 113 1.63 3.18 -15.02
N VAL A 114 0.62 2.65 -15.71
CA VAL A 114 0.30 3.06 -17.08
C VAL A 114 -0.50 4.34 -17.00
N LYS A 115 0.04 5.42 -17.58
CA LYS A 115 -0.75 6.63 -17.86
C LYS A 115 -1.32 6.46 -19.25
N HIS A 116 -2.65 6.38 -19.37
CA HIS A 116 -3.29 6.43 -20.69
C HIS A 116 -2.93 7.77 -21.32
N GLY A 117 -2.15 7.73 -22.41
CA GLY A 117 -1.93 8.89 -23.25
C GLY A 117 -3.23 9.32 -23.92
N ARG A 118 -3.22 10.47 -24.60
CA ARG A 118 -4.34 10.82 -25.48
C ARG A 118 -4.52 9.68 -26.49
N PRO A 119 -5.75 9.17 -26.69
CA PRO A 119 -6.01 8.19 -27.72
C PRO A 119 -5.48 8.74 -29.05
N GLY A 120 -4.55 8.04 -29.68
CA GLY A 120 -4.13 8.38 -31.04
C GLY A 120 -5.34 8.26 -31.97
N ILE A 121 -5.34 9.04 -33.05
CA ILE A 121 -6.43 9.12 -34.05
C ILE A 121 -6.77 7.74 -34.68
N GLY A 122 -5.98 6.70 -34.46
CA GLY A 122 -6.25 5.32 -34.89
C GLY A 122 -7.02 4.44 -33.90
N SER A 123 -7.39 4.95 -32.72
CA SER A 123 -8.06 4.16 -31.67
C SER A 123 -9.58 4.41 -31.60
N PHE A 124 -10.18 4.89 -32.68
CA PHE A 124 -11.62 4.86 -32.85
C PHE A 124 -12.03 3.47 -33.34
N PRO A 125 -13.15 2.89 -32.86
CA PRO A 125 -13.73 1.73 -33.51
C PRO A 125 -13.95 2.07 -34.99
N SER A 126 -13.62 1.12 -35.87
CA SER A 126 -13.61 1.28 -37.35
C SER A 126 -14.87 1.92 -37.95
N PHE A 127 -15.98 1.89 -37.20
CA PHE A 127 -17.24 2.52 -37.55
C PHE A 127 -17.18 4.05 -37.74
N LEU A 128 -16.26 4.75 -37.06
CA LEU A 128 -16.16 6.22 -37.12
C LEU A 128 -15.11 6.75 -38.11
N GLN A 129 -14.33 5.88 -38.77
CA GLN A 129 -13.29 6.30 -39.71
C GLN A 129 -13.84 6.73 -41.09
N ASN A 130 -15.08 6.36 -41.42
CA ASN A 130 -15.68 6.62 -42.73
C ASN A 130 -16.80 7.68 -42.69
N GLN A 131 -16.91 8.45 -41.61
CA GLN A 131 -17.94 9.50 -41.51
C GLN A 131 -17.39 10.85 -41.96
N PRO A 132 -18.16 11.64 -42.75
CA PRO A 132 -17.72 12.96 -43.19
C PRO A 132 -17.53 13.91 -41.99
N PRO A 133 -16.61 14.89 -42.07
CA PRO A 133 -16.25 15.78 -40.95
C PRO A 133 -17.41 16.64 -40.41
N SER A 134 -18.58 16.67 -41.09
CA SER A 134 -19.76 17.40 -40.67
C SER A 134 -20.50 16.80 -39.45
N VAL A 135 -20.29 15.52 -39.12
CA VAL A 135 -20.90 14.89 -37.93
C VAL A 135 -20.07 15.02 -36.65
N LEU A 136 -18.85 15.57 -36.73
CA LEU A 136 -17.96 15.74 -35.57
C LEU A 136 -18.16 17.07 -34.81
N LEU A 137 -19.12 17.92 -35.21
CA LEU A 137 -19.36 19.22 -34.56
C LEU A 137 -20.60 19.28 -33.66
N HIS A 138 -21.39 18.21 -33.53
CA HIS A 138 -22.65 18.24 -32.75
C HIS A 138 -22.68 17.29 -31.55
N SER A 139 -21.52 16.97 -30.98
CA SER A 139 -21.47 16.20 -29.74
C SER A 139 -20.64 16.94 -28.69
N SER A 140 -21.08 18.15 -28.34
CA SER A 140 -20.86 18.61 -26.98
C SER A 140 -21.58 17.63 -26.05
N PRO A 141 -20.89 16.92 -25.14
CA PRO A 141 -21.57 16.20 -24.08
C PRO A 141 -22.12 17.27 -23.13
N GLY A 142 -23.33 17.74 -23.41
CA GLY A 142 -24.17 18.34 -22.39
C GLY A 142 -24.30 17.31 -21.28
N TYR A 143 -23.65 17.58 -20.15
CA TYR A 143 -23.89 16.84 -18.92
C TYR A 143 -25.39 16.90 -18.67
N GLN A 144 -26.07 15.78 -18.89
CA GLN A 144 -27.44 15.61 -18.47
C GLN A 144 -27.43 15.56 -16.95
N THR A 145 -27.60 16.73 -16.31
CA THR A 145 -27.95 16.77 -14.89
C THR A 145 -29.26 16.02 -14.75
N CYS A 146 -29.23 14.88 -14.05
CA CYS A 146 -30.42 14.15 -13.66
C CYS A 146 -31.39 15.14 -12.98
N PRO A 147 -32.67 15.20 -13.37
CA PRO A 147 -33.63 15.98 -12.61
C PRO A 147 -33.77 15.34 -11.21
N SER A 148 -33.46 16.12 -10.18
CA SER A 148 -33.75 15.80 -8.78
C SER A 148 -35.26 15.60 -8.64
N PRO A 149 -35.75 14.54 -7.96
CA PRO A 149 -37.17 14.44 -7.67
C PRO A 149 -37.56 15.57 -6.69
N PRO A 150 -38.71 16.25 -6.89
CA PRO A 150 -39.16 17.28 -5.99
C PRO A 150 -39.54 16.66 -4.64
N HIS A 151 -38.86 17.09 -3.58
CA HIS A 151 -39.35 16.95 -2.21
C HIS A 151 -40.62 17.82 -2.07
N HIS A 152 -41.79 17.19 -1.97
CA HIS A 152 -42.96 17.83 -1.40
C HIS A 152 -43.23 17.19 -0.04
N LEU A 153 -42.73 17.86 1.00
CA LEU A 153 -43.16 17.66 2.38
C LEU A 153 -44.33 18.61 2.65
N GLY A 154 -45.37 18.08 3.30
CA GLY A 154 -46.27 18.86 4.15
C GLY A 154 -47.75 18.64 3.86
N PHE A 155 -48.43 17.93 4.78
CA PHE A 155 -49.41 18.49 5.75
C PHE A 155 -50.83 18.54 5.11
N LEU A 156 -51.96 18.15 5.70
CA LEU A 156 -52.38 17.74 7.04
C LEU A 156 -53.93 17.57 7.01
N HIS A 157 -54.51 16.70 7.86
CA HIS A 157 -55.92 16.73 8.37
C HIS A 157 -57.07 16.45 7.34
N GLN A 158 -58.25 15.91 7.65
CA GLN A 158 -58.87 15.18 8.76
C GLN A 158 -60.33 14.83 8.31
N HIS A 159 -60.95 13.83 8.95
CA HIS A 159 -62.40 13.64 9.17
C HIS A 159 -63.38 13.13 8.08
N ASP A 160 -64.04 12.03 8.48
CA ASP A 160 -65.47 11.65 8.40
C ASP A 160 -66.20 11.49 7.05
N HIS A 161 -66.56 10.24 6.72
CA HIS A 161 -67.95 9.74 6.81
C HIS A 161 -68.04 8.22 6.66
#